data_AF-A0A7X5VKS0-F1
#
_entry.id   AF-A0A7X5VKS0-F1
#
_cell.length_a   1.000
_cell.length_b   1.000
_cell.length_c   1.000
_cell.angle_alpha   90.00
_cell.angle_beta   90.00
_cell.angle_gamma   90.00
#
_symmetry.space_group_name_H-M   'P 1'
#
loop_
_entity.id
_entity.type
_entity.pdbx_description
1 polymer ?
#
loop_
_entity_poly.entity_id
_entity_poly.type
_entity_poly.pdbx_seq_one_letter_code
_entity_poly.pdbx_strand_id
1 'polypeptide(L)'
;MSVASDPAIQKLISCLDEAVRLGDMESITNHIKGEIGVLCTRREFSLPEAYTACCEESYARRLLHRDPELDYTVVVMTWGPGQRTGLHDHAGMWCVECVVEGELDVTQYD
;
A
#
# COMPACT_ATOMS: atom_id res chain seq x y z
N MET A 1 -10.68 -14.81 10.86
CA MET A 1 -10.84 -14.85 9.39
C MET A 1 -9.52 -14.43 8.79
N SER A 2 -9.03 -15.12 7.75
CA SER A 2 -7.80 -14.69 7.07
C SER A 2 -8.08 -13.41 6.30
N VAL A 3 -7.13 -12.46 6.25
CA VAL A 3 -7.26 -11.26 5.42
C VAL A 3 -7.44 -11.62 3.94
N ALA A 4 -6.94 -12.80 3.53
CA ALA A 4 -7.11 -13.35 2.19
C ALA A 4 -8.57 -13.72 1.85
N SER A 5 -9.48 -13.75 2.82
CA SER A 5 -10.89 -14.06 2.59
C SER A 5 -11.82 -12.84 2.68
N ASP A 6 -11.29 -11.65 2.97
CA ASP A 6 -12.08 -10.42 3.04
C ASP A 6 -12.45 -9.93 1.62
N PRO A 7 -13.75 -9.82 1.28
CA PRO A 7 -14.18 -9.40 -0.06
C PRO A 7 -13.68 -8.03 -0.49
N ALA A 8 -13.53 -7.08 0.43
CA ALA A 8 -13.06 -5.74 0.12
C ALA A 8 -11.56 -5.75 -0.18
N ILE A 9 -10.78 -6.55 0.55
CA ILE A 9 -9.35 -6.75 0.28
C ILE A 9 -9.15 -7.53 -1.03
N GLN A 10 -9.99 -8.53 -1.31
CA GLN A 10 -9.95 -9.24 -2.60
C GLN A 10 -10.28 -8.33 -3.78
N LYS A 11 -11.24 -7.41 -3.64
CA LYS A 11 -11.52 -6.38 -4.64
C LYS A 11 -10.30 -5.47 -4.87
N LEU A 12 -9.65 -5.01 -3.79
CA LEU A 12 -8.42 -4.22 -3.89
C LEU A 12 -7.34 -4.99 -4.65
N ILE A 13 -7.04 -6.24 -4.26
CA ILE A 13 -6.02 -7.07 -4.91
C ILE A 13 -6.35 -7.26 -6.40
N SER A 14 -7.60 -7.57 -6.75
CA SER A 14 -8.00 -7.72 -8.15
C SER A 14 -7.80 -6.44 -8.96
N CYS A 15 -8.06 -5.25 -8.39
CA CYS A 15 -7.77 -3.99 -9.07
C CYS A 15 -6.26 -3.78 -9.29
N LEU A 16 -5.42 -4.20 -8.34
CA LEU A 16 -3.96 -4.13 -8.48
C LEU A 16 -3.44 -5.10 -9.53
N ASP A 17 -3.96 -6.31 -9.58
CA ASP A 17 -3.60 -7.30 -10.60
C ASP A 17 -3.84 -6.76 -12.01
N GLU A 18 -5.03 -6.19 -12.25
CA GLU A 18 -5.36 -5.57 -13.54
C GLU A 18 -4.45 -4.38 -13.87
N ALA A 19 -4.09 -3.57 -12.87
CA ALA A 19 -3.17 -2.46 -13.06
C ALA A 19 -1.76 -2.93 -13.44
N VAL A 20 -1.23 -3.94 -12.75
CA VAL A 20 0.12 -4.48 -13.00
C VAL A 20 0.20 -5.11 -14.39
N ARG A 21 -0.89 -5.72 -14.88
CA ARG A 21 -0.98 -6.30 -16.24
C ARG A 21 -0.87 -5.26 -17.37
N LEU A 22 -0.94 -3.96 -17.09
CA LEU A 22 -0.70 -2.90 -18.09
C LEU A 22 0.75 -2.89 -18.58
N GLY A 23 1.69 -3.43 -17.78
CA GLY A 23 3.03 -3.80 -18.22
C GLY A 23 4.09 -2.70 -18.17
N ASP A 24 3.75 -1.43 -18.40
CA ASP A 24 4.69 -0.31 -18.26
C ASP A 24 4.48 0.48 -16.96
N MET A 25 5.58 1.01 -16.40
CA MET A 25 5.61 1.67 -15.09
C MET A 25 4.63 2.87 -15.00
N GLU A 26 4.52 3.66 -16.05
CA GLU A 26 3.68 4.86 -16.06
C GLU A 26 2.20 4.46 -16.04
N SER A 27 1.80 3.51 -16.89
CA SER A 27 0.44 2.98 -16.91
C SER A 27 0.06 2.31 -15.59
N ILE A 28 0.96 1.50 -15.03
CA ILE A 28 0.75 0.82 -13.74
C ILE A 28 0.51 1.84 -12.63
N THR A 29 1.45 2.78 -12.42
CA THR A 29 1.39 3.74 -11.31
C THR A 29 0.21 4.71 -11.44
N ASN A 30 -0.09 5.18 -12.66
CA ASN A 30 -1.24 6.04 -12.90
C ASN A 30 -2.57 5.32 -12.63
N HIS A 31 -2.71 4.07 -13.08
CA HIS A 31 -3.91 3.28 -12.85
C HIS A 31 -4.11 2.99 -11.36
N ILE A 32 -3.06 2.53 -10.67
CA ILE A 32 -3.10 2.26 -9.22
C ILE A 32 -3.47 3.53 -8.45
N LYS A 33 -2.85 4.69 -8.78
CA LYS A 33 -3.15 5.97 -8.12
C LYS A 33 -4.62 6.36 -8.26
N GLY A 34 -5.21 6.14 -9.44
CA GLY A 34 -6.63 6.39 -9.68
C GLY A 34 -7.53 5.50 -8.83
N GLU A 35 -7.34 4.18 -8.92
CA GLU A 35 -8.20 3.18 -8.27
C GLU A 35 -8.05 3.22 -6.74
N ILE A 36 -6.83 3.16 -6.22
CA ILE A 36 -6.59 3.22 -4.76
C ILE A 36 -7.09 4.55 -4.21
N GLY A 37 -6.87 5.66 -4.91
CA GLY A 37 -7.34 6.98 -4.48
C GLY A 37 -8.86 7.00 -4.26
N VAL A 38 -9.62 6.40 -5.17
CA VAL A 38 -11.08 6.27 -5.05
C VAL A 38 -11.47 5.35 -3.87
N LEU A 39 -10.85 4.17 -3.76
CA LEU A 39 -11.14 3.20 -2.71
C LEU A 39 -10.85 3.76 -1.31
N CYS A 40 -9.71 4.43 -1.13
CA CYS A 40 -9.31 5.10 0.11
C CYS A 40 -10.30 6.23 0.45
N THR A 41 -10.58 7.13 -0.51
CA THR A 41 -11.46 8.31 -0.28
C THR A 41 -12.89 7.91 0.09
N ARG A 42 -13.41 6.85 -0.53
CA ARG A 42 -14.77 6.33 -0.28
C ARG A 42 -14.84 5.36 0.91
N ARG A 43 -13.71 5.03 1.54
CA ARG A 43 -13.61 4.05 2.62
C ARG A 43 -14.26 2.71 2.24
N GLU A 44 -14.01 2.26 1.02
CA GLU A 44 -14.60 1.02 0.47
C GLU A 44 -13.95 -0.27 1.03
N PHE A 45 -12.90 -0.13 1.83
CA PHE A 45 -12.27 -1.24 2.56
C PHE A 45 -11.80 -0.78 3.94
N SER A 46 -11.64 -1.75 4.84
CA SER A 46 -11.01 -1.57 6.15
C SER A 46 -9.94 -2.63 6.36
N LEU A 47 -8.85 -2.26 7.01
CA LEU A 47 -7.81 -3.21 7.39
C LEU A 47 -8.11 -3.79 8.78
N PRO A 48 -7.90 -5.10 9.02
CA PRO A 48 -8.01 -5.67 10.35
C PRO A 48 -7.02 -5.02 11.33
N GLU A 49 -7.36 -5.02 12.63
CA GLU A 49 -6.53 -4.42 13.70
C GLU A 49 -5.08 -4.95 13.70
N ALA A 50 -4.90 -6.24 13.38
CA ALA A 50 -3.57 -6.86 13.26
C ALA A 50 -2.66 -6.15 12.24
N TYR A 51 -3.23 -5.43 11.28
CA TYR A 51 -2.51 -4.64 10.28
C TYR A 51 -2.31 -3.18 10.68
N THR A 52 -3.22 -2.61 11.47
CA THR A 52 -3.27 -1.17 11.80
C THR A 52 -2.66 -0.81 13.15
N ALA A 53 -2.36 -1.79 14.01
CA ALA A 53 -1.70 -1.52 15.29
C ALA A 53 -0.31 -0.87 15.10
N CYS A 54 -0.06 0.26 15.76
CA CYS A 54 1.28 0.86 15.80
C CYS A 54 2.21 0.08 16.73
N CYS A 55 3.52 0.15 16.47
CA CYS A 55 4.56 -0.34 17.37
C CYS A 55 5.22 0.88 18.05
N GLU A 56 5.47 0.80 19.36
CA GLU A 56 6.01 1.94 20.13
C GLU A 56 7.45 2.27 19.71
N GLU A 57 8.28 1.25 19.48
CA GLU A 57 9.72 1.40 19.27
C GLU A 57 10.08 1.78 17.82
N SER A 58 9.23 1.45 16.84
CA SER A 58 9.51 1.69 15.42
C SER A 58 8.25 1.68 14.56
N TYR A 59 8.34 2.21 13.34
CA TYR A 59 7.29 2.00 12.36
C TYR A 59 7.22 0.52 11.99
N ALA A 60 6.02 -0.01 11.79
CA ALA A 60 5.82 -1.40 11.45
C ALA A 60 5.52 -1.58 9.96
N ARG A 61 5.89 -2.75 9.43
CA ARG A 61 5.61 -3.18 8.06
C ARG A 61 5.00 -4.57 8.10
N ARG A 62 3.83 -4.74 7.49
CA ARG A 62 3.09 -6.00 7.49
C ARG A 62 2.70 -6.38 6.07
N LEU A 63 3.10 -7.58 5.67
CA LEU A 63 2.75 -8.11 4.36
C LEU A 63 1.24 -8.36 4.27
N LEU A 64 0.56 -7.65 3.38
CA LEU A 64 -0.85 -7.86 3.08
C LEU A 64 -1.02 -8.88 1.96
N HIS A 65 -0.24 -8.72 0.89
CA HIS A 65 -0.33 -9.54 -0.32
C HIS A 65 1.02 -9.60 -1.04
N ARG A 66 1.31 -10.73 -1.68
CA ARG A 66 2.43 -10.91 -2.58
C ARG A 66 1.98 -11.78 -3.74
N ASP A 67 2.19 -11.29 -4.96
CA ASP A 67 1.99 -12.05 -6.18
C ASP A 67 3.36 -12.36 -6.82
N PRO A 68 3.81 -13.62 -6.85
CA PRO A 68 5.06 -13.99 -7.48
C PRO A 68 5.00 -14.06 -9.02
N GLU A 69 3.81 -14.16 -9.62
CA GLU A 69 3.63 -14.21 -11.07
C GLU A 69 3.59 -12.80 -11.68
N LEU A 70 2.92 -11.87 -11.00
CA LEU A 70 2.86 -10.44 -11.36
C LEU A 70 4.01 -9.62 -10.76
N ASP A 71 4.85 -10.23 -9.93
CA ASP A 71 6.04 -9.66 -9.30
C ASP A 71 5.80 -8.33 -8.55
N TYR A 72 4.78 -8.30 -7.69
CA TYR A 72 4.51 -7.15 -6.84
C TYR A 72 4.13 -7.55 -5.42
N THR A 73 4.16 -6.57 -4.50
CA THR A 73 3.86 -6.78 -3.08
C THR A 73 3.08 -5.59 -2.53
N VAL A 74 2.11 -5.88 -1.67
CA VAL A 74 1.34 -4.87 -0.93
C VAL A 74 1.71 -4.97 0.54
N VAL A 75 2.16 -3.85 1.10
CA VAL A 75 2.58 -3.75 2.50
C VAL A 75 1.72 -2.72 3.19
N VAL A 76 1.20 -3.05 4.37
CA VAL A 76 0.61 -2.07 5.28
C VAL A 76 1.70 -1.57 6.21
N MET A 77 1.81 -0.26 6.30
CA MET A 77 2.76 0.42 7.16
C MET A 77 2.01 1.24 8.21
N THR A 78 2.53 1.25 9.43
CA THR A 78 1.96 2.02 10.54
C THR A 78 3.05 2.79 11.25
N TRP A 79 2.80 4.08 11.51
CA TRP A 79 3.70 4.97 12.21
C TRP A 79 3.03 5.51 13.46
N GLY A 80 3.69 5.35 14.60
CA GLY A 80 3.36 6.10 15.81
C GLY A 80 3.81 7.57 15.68
N PRO A 81 3.30 8.47 16.54
CA PRO A 81 3.65 9.89 16.50
C PRO A 81 5.17 10.13 16.52
N GLY A 82 5.67 10.93 15.56
CA GLY A 82 7.08 11.29 15.43
C GLY A 82 7.99 10.23 14.80
N GLN A 83 7.48 9.03 14.49
CA GLN A 83 8.23 8.03 13.74
C GLN A 83 8.41 8.44 12.28
N ARG A 84 9.53 8.04 11.69
CA ARG A 84 9.90 8.35 10.30
C ARG A 84 10.80 7.28 9.71
N THR A 85 10.89 7.25 8.39
CA THR A 85 11.94 6.50 7.69
C THR A 85 13.22 7.33 7.63
N GLY A 86 14.37 6.66 7.47
CA GLY A 86 15.57 7.33 6.96
C GLY A 86 15.40 7.68 5.47
N LEU A 87 16.30 8.49 4.92
CA LEU A 87 16.39 8.69 3.48
C LEU A 87 16.71 7.35 2.81
N HIS A 88 15.93 6.98 1.79
CA HIS A 88 16.09 5.75 1.03
C HIS A 88 15.53 5.92 -0.38
N ASP A 89 15.94 5.04 -1.28
CA ASP A 89 15.33 4.87 -2.60
C ASP A 89 14.62 3.52 -2.71
N HIS A 90 14.02 3.27 -3.87
CA HIS A 90 13.39 2.00 -4.22
C HIS A 90 14.20 1.21 -5.26
N ALA A 91 15.51 1.49 -5.40
CA ALA A 91 16.42 0.79 -6.32
C ALA A 91 15.89 0.59 -7.76
N GLY A 92 15.17 1.58 -8.31
CA GLY A 92 14.59 1.52 -9.66
C GLY A 92 13.24 0.79 -9.77
N MET A 93 12.68 0.32 -8.65
CA MET A 93 11.32 -0.20 -8.57
C MET A 93 10.29 0.93 -8.52
N TRP A 94 9.09 0.66 -9.02
CA TRP A 94 7.95 1.57 -8.86
C TRP A 94 7.31 1.39 -7.49
N CYS A 95 6.72 2.45 -6.96
CA CYS A 95 5.98 2.44 -5.70
C CYS A 95 4.77 3.38 -5.80
N VAL A 96 3.65 2.97 -5.19
CA VAL A 96 2.48 3.83 -4.97
C VAL A 96 2.08 3.72 -3.50
N GLU A 97 1.93 4.86 -2.86
CA GLU A 97 1.56 4.95 -1.44
C GLU A 97 0.19 5.63 -1.30
N CYS A 98 -0.70 5.05 -0.47
CA CYS A 98 -1.95 5.71 -0.03
C CYS A 98 -1.97 5.80 1.49
N VAL A 99 -2.29 7.00 2.01
CA VAL A 99 -2.60 7.19 3.42
C VAL A 99 -4.05 6.76 3.66
N VAL A 100 -4.24 5.66 4.36
CA VAL A 100 -5.58 5.12 4.71
C VAL A 100 -6.16 5.86 5.93
N GLU A 101 -5.32 6.19 6.91
CA GLU A 101 -5.69 6.90 8.13
C GLU A 101 -4.50 7.73 8.62
N GLY A 102 -4.79 8.90 9.20
CA GLY A 102 -3.78 9.83 9.70
C GLY A 102 -3.24 10.75 8.61
N GLU A 103 -2.01 11.21 8.81
CA GLU A 103 -1.32 12.17 7.95
C GLU A 103 0.16 11.77 7.83
N LEU A 104 0.75 12.02 6.67
CA LEU A 104 2.15 11.73 6.38
C LEU A 104 2.79 12.95 5.71
N ASP A 105 3.88 13.43 6.29
CA ASP A 105 4.74 14.43 5.66
C ASP A 105 5.82 13.73 4.82
N VAL A 106 5.89 14.06 3.53
CA VAL A 106 6.86 13.49 2.59
C VAL A 106 7.76 14.58 2.03
N THR A 107 9.08 14.38 2.12
CA THR A 107 10.09 15.23 1.48
C THR A 107 10.83 14.42 0.43
N GLN A 108 10.74 14.84 -0.83
CA GLN A 108 11.43 14.20 -1.96
C GLN A 108 12.82 14.81 -2.17
N TYR A 109 13.77 13.97 -2.56
CA TYR A 109 15.14 14.34 -2.96
C TYR A 109 15.42 13.72 -4.34
N ASP A 110 16.17 14.42 -5.18
CA ASP A 110 16.56 14.00 -6.54
C ASP A 110 18.07 13.72 -6.63
#